data_AF-A0A8J6XIY9-F1
#
_entry.id   AF-A0A8J6XIY9-F1
#
_cell.length_a   1.000
_cell.length_b   1.000
_cell.length_c   1.000
_cell.angle_alpha   90.00
_cell.angle_beta   90.00
_cell.angle_gamma   90.00
#
_symmetry.space_group_name_H-M   'P 1'
#
loop_
_entity.id
_entity.type
_entity.pdbx_description
1 polymer ?
#
loop_
_entity_poly.entity_id
_entity_poly.type
_entity_poly.pdbx_seq_one_letter_code
_entity_poly.pdbx_strand_id
1 'polypeptide(L)' 'MPKGNPNPVQTQEFKDRQFQAYGERENVPLAKKVTGIRLPQDVHEALEKLTPEHKVAYLRRIISEAVRRDLIDNDCY' A
#
# COMPACT_ATOMS: atom_id res chain seq x y z
N MET A 1 4.71 -32.83 9.26
CA MET A 1 5.06 -31.41 9.05
C MET A 1 5.38 -30.82 10.42
N PRO A 2 6.55 -30.19 10.64
CA PRO A 2 6.80 -29.52 11.91
C PRO A 2 5.82 -28.35 12.05
N LYS A 3 5.04 -28.34 13.13
CA LYS A 3 4.18 -27.21 13.50
C LYS A 3 5.09 -26.00 13.73
N GLY A 4 4.83 -24.89 13.03
CA GLY A 4 5.56 -23.64 13.24
C GLY A 4 5.51 -23.17 14.69
N ASN A 5 6.45 -22.32 15.09
CA ASN A 5 6.54 -21.81 16.46
C ASN A 5 5.17 -21.26 16.93
N PRO A 6 4.54 -21.86 17.96
CA PRO A 6 3.21 -21.45 18.41
C PRO A 6 3.18 -20.02 18.96
N ASN A 7 4.33 -19.47 19.35
CA ASN A 7 4.47 -18.10 19.84
C ASN A 7 5.53 -17.34 19.02
N PRO A 8 5.19 -16.86 17.81
CA PRO A 8 6.09 -16.02 17.04
C PRO A 8 6.32 -14.70 17.78
N VAL A 9 7.55 -14.47 18.23
CA VAL A 9 7.93 -13.19 18.84
C VAL A 9 8.14 -12.18 17.71
N GLN A 10 7.16 -11.30 17.49
CA GLN A 10 7.32 -10.16 16.59
C GLN A 10 8.24 -9.13 17.25
N THR A 11 9.35 -8.81 16.58
CA THR A 11 10.25 -7.73 17.02
C THR A 11 9.51 -6.40 17.03
N GLN A 12 9.96 -5.47 17.88
CA GLN A 12 9.36 -4.12 17.90
C GLN A 12 9.52 -3.44 16.53
N GLU A 13 10.67 -3.63 15.88
CA GLU A 13 10.90 -3.17 14.51
C GLU A 13 9.85 -3.69 13.52
N PHE A 14 9.44 -4.96 13.61
CA PHE A 14 8.41 -5.52 12.74
C PHE A 14 7.05 -4.86 12.96
N LYS A 15 6.69 -4.63 14.23
CA LYS A 15 5.45 -3.92 14.59
C LYS A 15 5.46 -2.47 14.09
N ASP A 16 6.60 -1.79 14.21
CA ASP A 16 6.75 -0.40 13.79
C ASP A 16 6.70 -0.28 12.26
N ARG A 17 7.25 -1.27 11.54
CA ARG A 17 7.24 -1.31 10.07
C ARG A 17 5.89 -1.76 9.48
N GLN A 18 5.03 -2.41 10.26
CA GLN A 18 3.75 -2.93 9.77
C GLN A 18 2.84 -1.85 9.15
N PHE A 19 2.99 -0.60 9.60
CA PHE A 19 2.22 0.55 9.10
C PHE A 19 3.08 1.56 8.32
N GLN A 20 4.35 1.22 8.06
CA GLN A 20 5.25 2.13 7.36
C GLN A 20 5.05 2.06 5.84
N ALA A 21 4.83 3.23 5.27
CA ALA A 21 4.81 3.46 3.84
C ALA A 21 6.23 3.34 3.24
N TYR A 22 6.35 2.62 2.13
CA TYR A 22 7.49 2.79 1.20
C TYR A 22 7.37 4.14 0.48
N GLY A 23 8.48 4.85 0.26
CA GLY A 23 8.49 6.15 -0.46
C GLY A 23 8.09 7.35 0.41
N GLU A 24 7.59 8.42 -0.23
CA GLU A 24 7.21 9.67 0.46
C GLU A 24 6.20 9.41 1.59
N ARG A 25 6.54 9.96 2.77
CA ARG A 25 5.79 9.80 4.02
C ARG A 25 4.85 10.98 4.20
N GLU A 26 3.57 10.74 4.02
CA GLU A 26 2.55 11.61 4.63
C GLU A 26 2.51 11.32 6.14
N ASN A 27 2.28 12.32 6.99
CA ASN A 27 2.16 12.14 8.44
C ASN A 27 0.84 11.44 8.87
N VAL A 28 0.26 10.64 7.98
CA VAL A 28 -1.03 9.98 8.15
C VAL A 28 -0.82 8.46 8.21
N PRO A 29 -1.31 7.76 9.24
CA PRO A 29 -1.18 6.31 9.36
C PRO A 29 -1.85 5.54 8.21
N LEU A 30 -1.24 4.44 7.76
CA LEU A 30 -1.85 3.54 6.78
C LEU A 30 -3.01 2.74 7.39
N ALA A 31 -4.02 2.42 6.57
CA ALA A 31 -5.15 1.60 6.98
C ALA A 31 -4.71 0.15 7.31
N LYS A 32 -5.34 -0.45 8.32
CA LYS A 32 -5.04 -1.83 8.76
C LYS A 32 -5.46 -2.91 7.77
N LYS A 33 -6.42 -2.62 6.90
CA LYS A 33 -6.98 -3.57 5.94
C LYS A 33 -6.33 -3.36 4.57
N VAL A 34 -5.84 -4.45 3.97
CA VAL A 34 -5.31 -4.45 2.60
C VAL A 34 -6.47 -4.41 1.62
N THR A 35 -6.41 -3.48 0.66
CA THR A 35 -7.34 -3.41 -0.46
C THR A 35 -6.66 -4.00 -1.69
N GLY A 36 -7.14 -5.14 -2.19
CA GLY A 36 -6.66 -5.75 -3.43
C GLY A 36 -7.64 -5.50 -4.58
N ILE A 37 -7.15 -5.00 -5.71
CA ILE A 37 -7.94 -4.78 -6.92
C ILE A 37 -7.30 -5.50 -8.12
N ARG A 38 -8.12 -6.00 -9.04
CA ARG A 38 -7.65 -6.53 -10.33
C ARG A 38 -7.50 -5.40 -11.32
N LEU A 39 -6.43 -5.44 -12.12
CA LEU A 39 -6.11 -4.44 -13.14
C LEU A 39 -6.16 -5.09 -14.54
N PRO A 40 -6.40 -4.29 -15.59
CA PRO A 40 -6.11 -4.70 -16.97
C PRO A 40 -4.68 -5.23 -17.12
N GLN A 41 -4.50 -6.19 -18.01
CA GLN A 41 -3.23 -6.92 -18.15
C GLN A 41 -2.08 -6.00 -18.57
N ASP A 42 -2.31 -5.13 -19.54
CA ASP A 42 -1.34 -4.14 -20.03
C ASP A 42 -0.88 -3.18 -18.92
N VAL A 43 -1.82 -2.71 -18.10
CA VAL A 43 -1.53 -1.86 -16.92
C VAL A 43 -0.72 -2.63 -15.87
N HIS A 44 -1.08 -3.89 -15.61
CA HIS A 44 -0.34 -4.74 -14.68
C HIS A 44 1.10 -4.95 -15.16
N GLU A 45 1.30 -5.31 -16.42
CA GLU A 45 2.63 -5.51 -17.01
C GLU A 45 3.47 -4.23 -17.00
N ALA A 46 2.87 -3.06 -17.20
CA ALA A 46 3.57 -1.78 -17.07
C ALA A 46 4.06 -1.54 -15.63
N LEU A 47 3.25 -1.88 -14.63
CA LEU A 47 3.61 -1.72 -13.21
C LEU A 47 4.66 -2.73 -12.75
N GLU A 48 4.66 -3.95 -13.28
CA GLU A 48 5.66 -4.99 -12.95
C GLU A 48 7.07 -4.66 -13.46
N LYS A 49 7.21 -3.72 -14.41
CA LYS A 49 8.53 -3.25 -14.88
C LYS A 49 9.21 -2.30 -13.88
N LEU A 50 8.49 -1.81 -12.88
CA LEU A 50 9.02 -0.92 -11.84
C LEU A 50 9.62 -1.72 -10.69
N THR A 51 10.59 -1.14 -9.99
CA THR A 51 11.04 -1.70 -8.71
C THR A 51 9.88 -1.67 -7.70
N PRO A 52 9.85 -2.58 -6.70
CA PRO A 52 8.76 -2.63 -5.71
C PRO A 52 8.49 -1.28 -5.04
N GLU A 53 9.55 -0.54 -4.70
CA GLU A 53 9.47 0.77 -4.07
C GLU A 53 8.82 1.82 -4.98
N HIS A 54 9.27 1.90 -6.24
CA HIS A 54 8.71 2.84 -7.21
C HIS A 54 7.26 2.49 -7.58
N LYS A 55 6.95 1.20 -7.71
CA LYS A 55 5.58 0.73 -7.97
C LYS A 55 4.64 1.17 -6.85
N VAL A 56 5.02 0.96 -5.60
CA VAL A 56 4.21 1.35 -4.43
C VAL A 56 4.06 2.87 -4.35
N ALA A 57 5.15 3.63 -4.53
CA ALA A 57 5.10 5.08 -4.51
C ALA A 57 4.19 5.66 -5.61
N TYR A 58 4.31 5.14 -6.83
CA TYR A 58 3.50 5.55 -7.97
C TYR A 58 2.01 5.28 -7.74
N LEU A 59 1.66 4.04 -7.35
CA LEU A 59 0.28 3.65 -7.10
C LEU A 59 -0.34 4.46 -5.97
N ARG A 60 0.40 4.67 -4.86
CA ARG A 60 -0.08 5.50 -3.76
C ARG A 60 -0.40 6.91 -4.26
N ARG A 61 0.51 7.54 -4.98
CA ARG A 61 0.32 8.91 -5.48
C ARG A 61 -0.92 9.01 -6.37
N ILE A 62 -1.02 8.17 -7.40
CA ILE A 62 -2.14 8.21 -8.36
C ILE A 62 -3.49 7.96 -7.67
N ILE A 63 -3.57 6.98 -6.76
CA ILE A 63 -4.81 6.68 -6.05
C ILE A 63 -5.17 7.84 -5.11
N SER A 64 -4.21 8.36 -4.34
CA SER A 64 -4.46 9.49 -3.44
C SER A 64 -4.91 10.74 -4.18
N GLU A 65 -4.25 11.08 -5.29
CA GLU A 65 -4.64 12.22 -6.14
C GLU A 65 -6.05 12.05 -6.69
N ALA A 66 -6.37 10.88 -7.26
CA ALA A 66 -7.69 10.61 -7.82
C ALA A 66 -8.78 10.64 -6.75
N VAL A 67 -8.56 10.03 -5.59
CA VAL A 67 -9.55 10.00 -4.50
C VAL A 67 -9.76 11.39 -3.91
N ARG A 68 -8.69 12.16 -3.66
CA ARG A 68 -8.81 13.55 -3.17
C ARG A 68 -9.61 14.37 -4.17
N ARG A 69 -9.18 14.37 -5.43
CA ARG A 69 -9.85 15.13 -6.49
C ARG A 69 -11.31 14.72 -6.65
N ASP A 70 -11.59 13.43 -6.80
CA ASP A 70 -12.90 12.98 -7.30
C ASP A 70 -13.93 12.72 -6.18
N LEU A 71 -13.47 12.49 -4.94
CA LEU A 71 -14.34 12.08 -3.82
C LEU A 71 -14.25 12.97 -2.58
N ILE A 72 -13.20 13.80 -2.42
CA ILE A 72 -13.03 14.66 -1.23
C ILE A 72 -13.20 16.13 -1.60
N ASP A 73 -12.47 16.60 -2.62
CA ASP A 73 -12.41 18.02 -2.99
C ASP A 73 -13.58 18.41 -3.91
N ASN A 74 -14.07 17.46 -4.72
CA ASN A 74 -15.34 17.59 -5.41
C ASN A 74 -16.43 17.02 -4.48
N ASP A 75 -17.04 17.87 -3.64
CA ASP A 75 -18.22 17.58 -2.80
C ASP A 75 -19.45 17.22 -3.67
N CYS A 76 -19.40 16.08 -4.35
CA CYS A 76 -20.46 15.53 -5.17
C CYS A 76 -20.80 14.10 -4.73
N TYR A 77 -20.95 13.89 -3.42
CA TYR A 77 -21.71 12.78 -2.82
C TYR A 77 -22.31 13.19 -1.47
#